data_AF-A0A4Q6EMR5-F1
#
_entry.id   AF-A0A4Q6EMR5-F1
#
_cell.length_a   1.000
_cell.length_b   1.000
_cell.length_c   1.000
_cell.angle_alpha   90.00
_cell.angle_beta   90.00
_cell.angle_gamma   90.00
#
_symmetry.space_group_name_H-M   'P 1'
#
loop_
_entity.id
_entity.type
_entity.pdbx_description
1 polymer ?
#
loop_
_entity_poly.entity_id
_entity_poly.type
_entity_poly.pdbx_seq_one_letter_code
_entity_poly.pdbx_strand_id
1 'polypeptide(L)'
;MRDPDFPTNIKPMKNQIFLLGFLLLAPLPALANRGHACMGTKPCEGSVGGSEFRLCRAYKEHQGCASLPAGDERGWCEVITEGKSCYEALIGNAQEACEEDQVPGAHLFWKKCGGL
;
A
#
# COMPACT_ATOMS: atom_id res chain seq x y z
N MET A 1 42.27 33.21 -38.06
CA MET A 1 42.28 31.76 -38.35
C MET A 1 40.83 31.30 -38.23
N ARG A 2 40.02 31.01 -39.27
CA ARG A 2 40.18 30.07 -40.40
C ARG A 2 40.73 28.72 -39.93
N ASP A 3 39.82 27.78 -39.65
CA ASP A 3 39.56 26.68 -40.57
C ASP A 3 38.06 26.33 -40.62
N PRO A 4 37.47 26.18 -41.82
CA PRO A 4 36.16 25.63 -42.07
C PRO A 4 36.24 24.15 -42.51
N ASP A 5 35.06 23.57 -42.72
CA ASP A 5 34.80 22.34 -43.50
C ASP A 5 34.98 21.02 -42.74
N PHE A 6 33.87 20.30 -42.54
CA PHE A 6 33.77 18.88 -42.91
C PHE A 6 32.28 18.52 -43.14
N PRO A 7 31.98 17.57 -44.04
CA PRO A 7 30.92 17.72 -45.00
C PRO A 7 29.63 16.93 -44.71
N THR A 8 28.64 17.30 -45.51
CA THR A 8 27.45 16.58 -45.98
C THR A 8 27.42 15.06 -45.80
N ASN A 9 26.26 14.57 -45.36
CA ASN A 9 25.44 13.51 -45.98
C ASN A 9 24.81 12.62 -44.90
N ILE A 10 23.62 13.02 -44.42
CA ILE A 10 22.76 12.11 -43.67
C ILE A 10 21.58 11.76 -44.58
N LYS A 11 21.60 10.52 -45.07
CA LYS A 11 20.51 9.89 -45.83
C LYS A 11 19.17 10.07 -45.09
N PRO A 12 18.05 10.25 -45.80
CA PRO A 12 16.74 10.23 -45.17
C PRO A 12 16.43 8.81 -44.70
N MET A 13 16.58 8.56 -43.40
CA MET A 13 16.01 7.38 -42.78
C MET A 13 14.51 7.62 -42.67
N LYS A 14 13.75 7.07 -43.64
CA LYS A 14 12.34 6.73 -43.46
C LYS A 14 12.29 5.74 -42.30
N ASN A 15 12.23 6.25 -41.07
CA ASN A 15 11.93 5.42 -39.92
C ASN A 15 10.48 5.69 -39.54
N GLN A 16 9.76 4.58 -39.51
CA GLN A 16 8.34 4.45 -39.34
C GLN A 16 7.82 5.35 -38.22
N ILE A 17 6.73 6.05 -38.55
CA ILE A 17 5.88 6.75 -37.61
C ILE A 17 5.63 5.83 -36.41
N PHE A 18 6.14 6.25 -35.25
CA PHE A 18 5.81 5.73 -33.93
C PHE A 18 4.31 5.97 -33.71
N LEU A 19 3.49 5.07 -34.24
CA LEU A 19 2.08 5.01 -33.94
C LEU A 19 1.92 4.31 -32.59
N LEU A 20 1.40 5.09 -31.64
CA LEU A 20 0.59 4.64 -30.51
C LEU A 20 1.42 3.95 -29.40
N GLY A 21 1.78 4.63 -28.33
CA GLY A 21 0.77 5.18 -27.43
C GLY A 21 -0.05 4.07 -26.76
N PHE A 22 0.58 2.96 -26.37
CA PHE A 22 -0.02 2.08 -25.37
C PHE A 22 0.33 2.62 -23.99
N LEU A 23 -0.59 3.45 -23.50
CA LEU A 23 -0.74 3.73 -22.08
C LEU A 23 -0.48 2.45 -21.28
N LEU A 24 0.58 2.49 -20.46
CA LEU A 24 0.82 1.57 -19.38
C LEU A 24 -0.40 1.61 -18.44
N LEU A 25 -1.40 0.77 -18.69
CA LEU A 25 -2.39 0.38 -17.71
C LEU A 25 -1.69 -0.50 -16.67
N ALA A 26 -0.96 0.15 -15.77
CA ALA A 26 -0.56 -0.46 -14.53
C ALA A 26 -1.84 -0.83 -13.75
N PRO A 27 -1.90 -2.01 -13.11
CA PRO A 27 -3.04 -2.37 -12.29
C PRO A 27 -3.10 -1.42 -11.09
N LEU A 28 -4.04 -0.48 -11.14
CA LEU A 28 -4.44 0.39 -10.03
C LEU A 28 -5.57 -0.16 -9.10
N PRO A 29 -5.99 -1.45 -9.11
CA PRO A 29 -7.21 -1.82 -8.38
C PRO A 29 -7.06 -1.82 -6.86
N ALA A 30 -5.85 -2.02 -6.33
CA ALA A 30 -5.65 -2.22 -4.90
C ALA A 30 -6.00 -0.97 -4.06
N LEU A 31 -5.57 0.22 -4.49
CA LEU A 31 -5.83 1.46 -3.74
C LEU A 31 -7.29 1.90 -3.84
N ALA A 32 -7.87 1.83 -5.04
CA ALA A 32 -9.26 2.24 -5.28
C ALA A 32 -10.25 1.35 -4.52
N ASN A 33 -10.01 0.04 -4.48
CA ASN A 33 -10.89 -0.87 -3.75
C ASN A 33 -10.75 -0.74 -2.23
N ARG A 34 -9.56 -0.42 -1.73
CA ARG A 34 -9.35 -0.11 -0.30
C ARG A 34 -10.21 1.07 0.14
N GLY A 35 -10.25 2.14 -0.65
CA GLY A 35 -11.10 3.30 -0.40
C GLY A 35 -12.59 2.95 -0.38
N HIS A 36 -13.07 2.20 -1.38
CA HIS A 36 -14.46 1.76 -1.44
C HIS A 36 -14.88 0.88 -0.24
N ALA A 37 -14.02 -0.08 0.13
CA ALA A 37 -14.26 -0.92 1.31
C ALA A 37 -14.36 -0.06 2.57
N CYS A 38 -13.53 0.99 2.64
CA CYS A 38 -13.47 1.84 3.81
C CYS A 38 -14.67 2.78 3.99
N MET A 39 -15.13 3.38 2.89
CA MET A 39 -16.34 4.23 2.89
C MET A 39 -17.65 3.44 3.12
N GLY A 40 -17.58 2.14 3.41
CA GLY A 40 -18.74 1.27 3.58
C GLY A 40 -19.45 0.91 2.26
N THR A 41 -18.99 1.42 1.12
CA THR A 41 -19.62 1.17 -0.19
C THR A 41 -19.45 -0.28 -0.67
N LYS A 42 -18.46 -1.00 -0.14
CA LYS A 42 -18.25 -2.43 -0.39
C LYS A 42 -17.82 -3.19 0.88
N PRO A 43 -18.14 -4.49 1.00
CA PRO A 43 -17.58 -5.34 2.07
C PRO A 43 -16.07 -5.54 1.88
N CYS A 44 -15.37 -6.03 2.91
CA CYS A 44 -13.95 -6.35 2.79
C CYS A 44 -13.71 -7.47 1.76
N GLU A 45 -14.58 -8.48 1.79
CA GLU A 45 -14.54 -9.61 0.87
C GLU A 45 -14.72 -9.16 -0.59
N GLY A 46 -13.86 -9.65 -1.48
CA GLY A 46 -13.85 -9.29 -2.89
C GLY A 46 -13.38 -7.86 -3.22
N SER A 47 -13.23 -6.99 -2.22
CA SER A 47 -12.71 -5.63 -2.41
C SER A 47 -11.20 -5.58 -2.23
N VAL A 48 -10.70 -6.16 -1.15
CA VAL A 48 -9.27 -6.17 -0.82
C VAL A 48 -8.78 -7.60 -0.68
N GLY A 49 -7.48 -7.81 -0.89
CA GLY A 49 -6.84 -9.13 -0.84
C GLY A 49 -5.60 -9.14 0.05
N GLY A 50 -5.07 -10.33 0.33
CA GLY A 50 -3.84 -10.48 1.10
C GLY A 50 -3.95 -9.96 2.55
N SER A 51 -2.93 -9.26 3.04
CA SER A 51 -2.92 -8.65 4.38
C SER A 51 -4.03 -7.63 4.57
N GLU A 52 -4.33 -6.83 3.54
CA GLU A 52 -5.37 -5.80 3.55
C GLU A 52 -6.75 -6.34 3.85
N PHE A 53 -7.08 -7.52 3.33
CA PHE A 53 -8.34 -8.20 3.63
C PHE A 53 -8.47 -8.50 5.12
N ARG A 54 -7.40 -9.05 5.74
CA ARG A 54 -7.42 -9.40 7.16
C ARG A 54 -7.52 -8.16 8.05
N LEU A 55 -6.78 -7.10 7.72
CA LEU A 55 -6.86 -5.82 8.43
C LEU A 55 -8.25 -5.18 8.32
N CYS A 56 -8.82 -5.18 7.11
CA CYS A 56 -10.19 -4.70 6.90
C CYS A 56 -11.18 -5.43 7.82
N ARG A 57 -11.12 -6.76 7.90
CA ARG A 57 -12.02 -7.53 8.77
C ARG A 57 -11.78 -7.27 10.25
N ALA A 58 -10.52 -7.20 10.68
CA ALA A 58 -10.17 -6.99 12.09
C ALA A 58 -10.67 -5.64 12.60
N TYR A 59 -10.42 -4.57 11.84
CA TYR A 59 -10.72 -3.20 12.25
C TYR A 59 -12.12 -2.72 11.87
N LYS A 60 -12.52 -2.88 10.60
CA LYS A 60 -13.77 -2.34 10.06
C LYS A 60 -14.96 -3.27 10.27
N GLU A 61 -14.77 -4.58 10.15
CA GLU A 61 -15.83 -5.55 10.45
C GLU A 61 -15.80 -6.04 11.91
N HIS A 62 -15.02 -5.38 12.77
CA HIS A 62 -14.93 -5.61 14.23
C HIS A 62 -14.69 -7.08 14.63
N GLN A 63 -13.96 -7.84 13.82
CA GLN A 63 -13.61 -9.22 14.19
C GLN A 63 -12.47 -9.31 15.21
N GLY A 64 -11.87 -8.16 15.56
CA GLY A 64 -10.83 -8.05 16.58
C GLY A 64 -9.48 -8.62 16.14
N CYS A 65 -8.47 -8.39 16.99
CA CYS A 65 -7.08 -8.73 16.68
C CYS A 65 -6.82 -10.24 16.67
N ALA A 66 -7.64 -11.03 17.37
CA ALA A 66 -7.59 -12.49 17.34
C ALA A 66 -7.80 -13.08 15.92
N SER A 67 -8.49 -12.36 15.03
CA SER A 67 -8.68 -12.78 13.63
C SER A 67 -7.41 -12.68 12.78
N LEU A 68 -6.40 -11.92 13.22
CA LEU A 68 -5.11 -11.79 12.56
C LEU A 68 -4.20 -12.96 12.96
N PRO A 69 -3.28 -13.42 12.07
CA PRO A 69 -2.30 -14.44 12.45
C PRO A 69 -1.40 -13.94 13.59
N ALA A 70 -0.88 -14.86 14.40
CA ALA A 70 0.12 -14.52 15.41
C ALA A 70 1.35 -13.87 14.77
N GLY A 71 1.93 -12.88 15.45
CA GLY A 71 3.03 -12.05 14.96
C GLY A 71 2.66 -10.57 14.90
N ASP A 72 3.46 -9.79 14.18
CA ASP A 72 3.43 -8.33 14.23
C ASP A 72 2.07 -7.73 13.86
N GLU A 73 1.38 -8.24 12.85
CA GLU A 73 0.05 -7.74 12.45
C GLU A 73 -0.97 -7.83 13.59
N ARG A 74 -0.97 -8.94 14.35
CA ARG A 74 -1.81 -9.07 15.54
C ARG A 74 -1.30 -8.14 16.63
N GLY A 75 0.00 -8.13 16.90
CA GLY A 75 0.59 -7.29 17.94
C GLY A 75 0.27 -5.81 17.76
N TRP A 76 0.45 -5.28 16.55
CA TRP A 76 0.09 -3.90 16.21
C TRP A 76 -1.39 -3.62 16.41
N CYS A 77 -2.27 -4.55 16.01
CA CYS A 77 -3.70 -4.42 16.29
C CYS A 77 -4.00 -4.32 17.79
N GLU A 78 -3.39 -5.17 18.61
CA GLU A 78 -3.61 -5.20 20.06
C GLU A 78 -3.10 -3.92 20.73
N VAL A 79 -1.92 -3.40 20.34
CA VAL A 79 -1.43 -2.10 20.80
C VAL A 79 -2.43 -0.99 20.47
N ILE A 80 -2.90 -0.96 19.23
CA ILE A 80 -3.67 0.16 18.70
C ILE A 80 -5.12 0.17 19.19
N THR A 81 -5.72 -0.99 19.38
CA THR A 81 -7.17 -1.14 19.63
C THR A 81 -7.50 -1.68 21.02
N GLU A 82 -6.64 -2.52 21.59
CA GLU A 82 -6.85 -3.14 22.90
C GLU A 82 -6.03 -2.46 24.01
N GLY A 83 -5.11 -1.54 23.64
CA GLY A 83 -4.33 -0.75 24.59
C GLY A 83 -3.19 -1.53 25.26
N LYS A 84 -2.73 -2.63 24.65
CA LYS A 84 -1.53 -3.34 25.12
C LYS A 84 -0.29 -2.48 24.94
N SER A 85 0.69 -2.67 25.82
CA SER A 85 1.99 -2.03 25.64
C SER A 85 2.78 -2.65 24.48
N CYS A 86 3.71 -1.88 23.89
CA CYS A 86 4.61 -2.36 22.84
C CYS A 86 5.34 -3.65 23.26
N TYR A 87 5.82 -3.69 24.51
CA TYR A 87 6.52 -4.83 25.09
C TYR A 87 5.65 -6.10 25.22
N GLU A 88 4.35 -5.97 25.47
CA GLU A 88 3.45 -7.11 25.64
C GLU A 88 3.04 -7.74 24.31
N ALA A 89 2.95 -6.94 23.25
CA ALA A 89 2.31 -7.33 22.00
C ALA A 89 3.28 -7.55 20.83
N LEU A 90 4.48 -6.96 20.88
CA LEU A 90 5.46 -6.96 19.79
C LEU A 90 6.83 -7.43 20.29
N ILE A 91 7.66 -7.92 19.35
CA ILE A 91 9.02 -8.40 19.63
C ILE A 91 9.98 -7.84 18.57
N GLY A 92 11.22 -7.56 18.97
CA GLY A 92 12.29 -7.16 18.05
C GLY A 92 12.00 -5.82 17.38
N ASN A 93 12.26 -5.71 16.07
CA ASN A 93 12.15 -4.45 15.33
C ASN A 93 10.76 -3.83 15.40
N ALA A 94 9.69 -4.63 15.48
CA ALA A 94 8.33 -4.11 15.59
C ALA A 94 8.07 -3.47 16.97
N GLN A 95 8.66 -4.04 18.03
CA GLN A 95 8.60 -3.45 19.36
C GLN A 95 9.36 -2.12 19.40
N GLU A 96 10.58 -2.08 18.87
CA GLU A 96 11.39 -0.86 18.79
C GLU A 96 10.66 0.25 18.02
N ALA A 97 10.10 -0.08 16.84
CA ALA A 97 9.29 0.86 16.08
C ALA A 97 8.08 1.38 16.87
N CYS A 98 7.43 0.53 17.67
CA CYS A 98 6.29 0.91 18.50
C CYS A 98 6.70 1.88 19.62
N GLU A 99 7.83 1.63 20.27
CA GLU A 99 8.39 2.50 21.32
C GLU A 99 8.82 3.87 20.78
N GLU A 100 9.13 3.95 19.48
CA GLU A 100 9.42 5.20 18.76
C GLU A 100 8.18 5.84 18.10
N ASP A 101 6.97 5.40 18.45
CA ASP A 101 5.70 5.87 17.87
C ASP A 101 5.57 5.66 16.33
N GLN A 102 6.35 4.74 15.75
CA GLN A 102 6.35 4.41 14.33
C GLN A 102 5.34 3.30 14.00
N VAL A 103 4.05 3.67 14.00
CA VAL A 103 2.96 2.71 13.70
C VAL A 103 2.84 2.46 12.18
N PRO A 104 2.67 1.20 11.72
CA PRO A 104 2.50 0.93 10.30
C PRO A 104 1.25 1.60 9.73
N GLY A 105 1.41 2.34 8.63
CA GLY A 105 0.34 3.14 8.04
C GLY A 105 -0.91 2.34 7.65
N ALA A 106 -0.77 1.05 7.34
CA ALA A 106 -1.90 0.16 7.05
C ALA A 106 -2.82 -0.01 8.26
N HIS A 107 -2.25 -0.21 9.46
CA HIS A 107 -3.01 -0.32 10.69
C HIS A 107 -3.70 1.00 11.04
N LEU A 108 -3.00 2.14 10.90
CA LEU A 108 -3.60 3.46 11.12
C LEU A 108 -4.77 3.74 10.17
N PHE A 109 -4.60 3.40 8.88
CA PHE A 109 -5.65 3.54 7.88
C PHE A 109 -6.91 2.76 8.29
N TRP A 110 -6.75 1.48 8.61
CA TRP A 110 -7.89 0.61 8.94
C TRP A 110 -8.50 0.93 10.30
N LYS A 111 -7.71 1.37 11.29
CA LYS A 111 -8.23 1.90 12.56
C LYS A 111 -9.15 3.09 12.31
N LYS A 112 -8.68 4.08 11.56
CA LYS A 112 -9.48 5.25 11.19
C LYS A 112 -10.73 4.85 10.42
N CYS A 113 -10.61 3.84 9.58
CA CYS A 113 -11.69 3.30 8.79
C CYS A 113 -12.78 2.62 9.62
N GLY A 114 -12.39 1.87 10.65
CA GLY A 114 -13.30 1.11 11.50
C GLY A 114 -14.08 1.93 12.51
N GLY A 115 -13.74 3.22 12.69
CA GLY A 115 -14.57 4.19 13.42
C GLY A 115 -14.96 3.76 14.84
N LEU A 116 -14.07 4.02 15.79
CA LEU A 116 -14.47 4.51 17.12
C LEU A 116 -14.27 6.02 17.13
#